data_AF-F9QB29-F1
#
_entry.id   AF-F9QB29-F1
#
_cell.length_a   1.000
_cell.length_b   1.000
_cell.length_c   1.000
_cell.angle_alpha   90.00
_cell.angle_beta   90.00
_cell.angle_gamma   90.00
#
_symmetry.space_group_name_H-M   'P 1'
#
loop_
_entity.id
_entity.type
_entity.pdbx_description
1 polymer ?
#
loop_
_entity_poly.entity_id
_entity_poly.type
_entity_poly.pdbx_seq_one_letter_code
_entity_poly.pdbx_strand_id
1 'polypeptide(L)' 'MAKFGSDWTQSRFTLDENGKFDVKFAYVPDEDSWPMLYLRGVSDLEENEIKEYGIPREIWEERVKAKKEQ' A
#
# COMPACT_ATOMS: atom_id res chain seq x y z
N MET A 1 -9.85 22.34 -14.78
CA MET A 1 -8.49 21.85 -15.10
C MET A 1 -8.53 20.34 -14.99
N ALA A 2 -8.37 19.61 -16.10
CA ALA A 2 -8.32 18.15 -16.04
C ALA A 2 -7.00 17.74 -15.40
N LYS A 3 -7.05 17.07 -14.23
CA LYS A 3 -5.89 16.55 -13.50
C LYS A 3 -5.38 15.32 -14.27
N PHE A 4 -4.36 15.50 -15.10
CA PHE A 4 -3.73 14.40 -15.82
C PHE A 4 -2.92 13.54 -14.84
N GLY A 5 -3.29 12.28 -14.70
CA GLY A 5 -2.50 11.24 -14.03
C GLY A 5 -2.84 11.09 -12.55
N SER A 6 -3.37 9.93 -12.20
CA SER A 6 -3.59 9.45 -10.83
C SER A 6 -2.32 9.66 -9.99
N ASP A 7 -2.44 10.31 -8.83
CA ASP A 7 -1.35 10.62 -7.91
C ASP A 7 -0.80 9.33 -7.26
N TRP A 8 -0.16 8.42 -8.00
CA TRP A 8 0.47 7.24 -7.38
C TRP A 8 1.59 7.67 -6.43
N THR A 9 1.67 7.05 -5.26
CA THR A 9 2.70 7.33 -4.25
C THR A 9 3.75 6.23 -4.19
N GLN A 10 3.44 5.05 -4.70
CA GLN A 10 4.32 3.90 -4.69
C GLN A 10 4.41 3.26 -6.09
N SER A 11 5.60 2.75 -6.41
CA SER A 11 5.87 2.03 -7.66
C SER A 11 6.84 0.88 -7.43
N ARG A 12 6.71 -0.19 -8.22
CA ARG A 12 7.64 -1.33 -8.24
C ARG A 12 7.95 -1.70 -9.66
N PHE A 13 9.24 -1.84 -9.94
CA PHE A 13 9.80 -2.31 -11.20
C PHE A 13 10.52 -3.62 -10.93
N THR A 14 10.16 -4.68 -11.64
CA THR A 14 10.80 -5.99 -11.53
C THR A 14 11.32 -6.39 -12.90
N LEU A 15 12.58 -6.83 -12.96
CA LEU A 15 13.17 -7.46 -14.13
C LEU A 15 13.68 -8.83 -13.67
N ASP A 16 13.14 -9.91 -14.24
CA ASP A 16 13.58 -11.25 -13.91
C ASP A 16 14.74 -11.73 -14.83
N GLU A 17 15.32 -12.88 -14.49
CA GLU A 17 16.42 -13.50 -15.24
C GLU A 17 16.05 -13.93 -16.66
N ASN A 18 14.76 -14.08 -16.96
CA ASN A 18 14.24 -14.42 -18.28
C ASN A 18 13.96 -13.16 -19.13
N GLY A 19 14.27 -11.96 -18.60
CA GLY A 19 14.01 -10.69 -19.26
C GLY A 19 12.56 -10.22 -19.17
N LYS A 20 11.73 -10.81 -18.30
CA LYS A 20 10.38 -10.35 -18.05
C LYS A 20 10.42 -9.07 -17.22
N PHE A 21 9.88 -8.00 -17.78
CA PHE A 21 9.73 -6.71 -17.11
C PHE A 21 8.30 -6.51 -16.64
N ASP A 22 8.11 -6.26 -15.34
CA ASP A 22 6.82 -6.00 -14.69
C ASP A 22 6.87 -4.64 -13.98
N VAL A 23 5.82 -3.85 -14.17
CA VAL A 23 5.67 -2.53 -13.55
C VAL A 23 4.32 -2.43 -12.87
N LYS A 24 4.34 -2.04 -11.59
CA LYS A 24 3.15 -1.83 -10.78
C LYS A 24 3.18 -0.45 -10.15
N PHE A 25 2.02 0.18 -10.13
CA PHE A 25 1.79 1.47 -9.49
C PHE A 25 0.64 1.31 -8.50
N ALA A 26 0.76 1.97 -7.35
CA ALA A 26 -0.30 2.03 -6.36
C ALA A 26 -0.36 3.43 -5.76
N TYR A 27 -1.58 3.87 -5.45
CA TYR A 27 -1.77 4.97 -4.53
C TYR A 27 -1.98 4.41 -3.13
N VAL A 28 -1.03 4.69 -2.25
CA VAL A 28 -1.09 4.38 -0.83
C VAL A 28 -0.82 5.70 -0.09
N PRO A 29 -1.82 6.30 0.58
CA PRO A 29 -1.60 7.51 1.37
C PRO A 29 -0.47 7.32 2.37
N ASP A 30 0.34 8.36 2.64
CA ASP A 30 1.46 8.28 3.59
C ASP A 30 1.03 7.76 4.95
N GLU A 31 -0.15 8.19 5.39
CA GLU A 31 -0.81 7.75 6.61
C GLU A 31 -1.13 6.25 6.66
N ASP A 32 -1.39 5.65 5.50
CA ASP A 32 -1.70 4.23 5.34
C ASP A 32 -0.48 3.42 4.86
N SER A 33 0.68 4.07 4.72
CA SER A 33 1.94 3.44 4.35
C SER A 33 2.62 2.83 5.57
N TRP A 34 3.31 1.70 5.38
CA TRP A 34 4.05 1.05 6.47
C TRP A 34 5.42 0.54 6.00
N PRO A 35 6.45 0.56 6.88
CA PRO A 35 7.74 -0.06 6.56
C PRO A 35 7.56 -1.50 6.08
N MET A 36 8.25 -1.86 4.99
CA MET A 36 8.21 -3.19 4.38
C MET A 36 6.86 -3.62 3.78
N LEU A 37 5.82 -2.76 3.82
CA LEU A 37 4.55 -2.99 3.15
C LEU A 37 4.49 -2.15 1.86
N TYR A 38 4.80 -2.81 0.74
CA TYR A 38 4.88 -2.14 -0.56
C TYR A 38 3.62 -2.35 -1.41
N LEU A 39 3.21 -1.29 -2.10
CA LEU A 39 2.07 -1.23 -3.03
C LEU A 39 0.71 -1.55 -2.40
N ARG A 40 0.62 -1.59 -1.06
CA ARG A 40 -0.57 -1.96 -0.31
C ARG A 40 -0.61 -1.12 0.96
N GLY A 41 -1.79 -0.69 1.39
CA GLY A 41 -1.96 0.09 2.62
C GLY A 41 -2.12 -0.79 3.85
N VAL A 42 -1.88 -0.22 5.04
CA VAL A 42 -2.19 -0.87 6.32
C VAL A 42 -3.66 -1.27 6.36
N SER A 43 -4.55 -0.41 5.87
CA SER A 43 -5.99 -0.63 5.78
C SER A 43 -6.41 -1.75 4.82
N ASP A 44 -5.51 -2.26 3.97
CA ASP A 44 -5.75 -3.39 3.08
C ASP A 44 -5.38 -4.74 3.70
N LEU A 45 -4.73 -4.75 4.87
CA LEU A 45 -4.30 -5.98 5.55
C LEU A 45 -5.45 -6.63 6.33
N GLU A 46 -5.41 -7.96 6.42
CA GLU A 46 -6.19 -8.72 7.39
C GLU A 46 -5.50 -8.72 8.76
N GLU A 47 -6.26 -8.92 9.85
CA GLU A 47 -5.74 -8.88 11.23
C GLU A 47 -4.62 -9.91 11.48
N ASN A 48 -4.60 -11.04 10.77
CA ASN A 48 -3.53 -12.03 10.85
C ASN A 48 -2.23 -11.57 10.17
N GLU A 49 -2.31 -10.73 9.13
CA GLU A 49 -1.14 -10.25 8.39
C GLU A 49 -0.37 -9.17 9.18
N ILE A 50 -1.04 -8.39 10.04
CA ILE A 50 -0.42 -7.25 10.75
C ILE A 50 0.79 -7.67 11.60
N LYS A 51 0.79 -8.92 12.11
CA LYS A 51 1.88 -9.47 12.92
C LYS A 51 3.17 -9.66 12.11
N GLU A 52 3.05 -9.98 10.83
CA GLU A 52 4.21 -10.19 9.94
C GLU A 52 4.96 -8.87 9.68
N TYR A 53 4.23 -7.76 9.67
CA TYR A 53 4.75 -6.41 9.45
C TYR A 53 5.03 -5.64 10.75
N GLY A 54 4.79 -6.25 11.92
CA GLY A 54 4.93 -5.59 13.22
C GLY A 54 4.01 -4.39 13.40
N ILE A 55 2.85 -4.38 12.73
CA ILE A 55 1.87 -3.29 12.81
C ILE A 55 1.06 -3.46 14.10
N PRO A 56 1.03 -2.44 14.99
CA PRO A 56 0.15 -2.44 16.14
C PRO A 56 -1.32 -2.51 15.73
N ARG A 57 -2.11 -3.35 16.43
CA ARG A 57 -3.54 -3.52 16.15
C ARG A 57 -4.30 -2.20 16.13
N GLU A 58 -4.02 -1.31 17.09
CA GLU A 58 -4.68 0.00 17.21
C GLU A 58 -4.53 0.83 15.93
N ILE A 59 -3.30 0.92 15.39
CA ILE A 59 -3.01 1.64 14.14
C ILE A 59 -3.78 1.00 12.97
N TRP A 60 -3.79 -0.33 12.87
CA TRP A 60 -4.54 -1.02 11.82
C TRP A 60 -6.05 -0.75 11.92
N GLU A 61 -6.63 -0.81 13.11
CA GLU A 61 -8.06 -0.52 13.34
C GLU A 61 -8.41 0.92 12.96
N GLU A 62 -7.55 1.90 13.32
CA GLU A 62 -7.71 3.30 12.92
C GLU A 62 -7.69 3.47 11.40
N ARG A 63 -6.76 2.82 10.70
CA ARG A 63 -6.64 2.91 9.23
C ARG A 63 -7.77 2.21 8.50
N VAL A 64 -8.19 1.03 8.96
CA VAL A 64 -9.37 0.32 8.42
C VAL A 64 -10.63 1.14 8.60
N LYS A 65 -10.78 1.84 9.74
CA LYS A 65 -11.91 2.73 9.96
C LYS A 65 -11.86 3.95 9.04
N ALA A 66 -10.72 4.63 8.97
CA ALA A 66 -10.55 5.82 8.13
C ALA A 66 -10.84 5.54 6.65
N LYS A 67 -10.49 4.35 6.15
CA LYS A 67 -10.80 3.91 4.79
C LYS A 67 -12.30 3.72 4.53
N LYS A 68 -13.07 3.27 5.52
CA LYS A 68 -14.53 3.11 5.40
C LYS A 68 -15.29 4.44 5.40
N GLU A 69 -14.65 5.49 5.89
CA GLU A 69 -15.22 6.86 5.98
C GLU A 69 -14.88 7.73 4.75
N GLN A 70 -14.05 7.23 3.83
CA GLN A 70 -13.74 7.84 2.51
C GLN A 70 -14.69 7.34 1.43
#